data_AF-A0A849EPH8-F1
#
_entry.id   AF-A0A849EPH8-F1
#
_cell.length_a   1.000
_cell.length_b   1.000
_cell.length_c   1.000
_cell.angle_alpha   90.00
_cell.angle_beta   90.00
_cell.angle_gamma   90.00
#
_symmetry.space_group_name_H-M   'P 1'
#
loop_
_entity.id
_entity.type
_entity.pdbx_description
1 polymer ?
#
loop_
_entity_poly.entity_id
_entity_poly.type
_entity_poly.pdbx_seq_one_letter_code
_entity_poly.pdbx_strand_id
1 'polypeptide(L)'
;VQFHWDRNGNKDDKSSCWIRVSQAWAGAGWGAMFIPRIGQEVIVDFVEGNPDRPIVTGRVYHGTNTPPYALPAEKTKSTIKSDTTTGGGGSNEIRFEDKKGGEEIFIHGQKDWTIAIENDKHQSIGHDETLNVGNDRTKSVQKNQDETIGENKSISVGKNHSESIGENMSVTVGKNLDETTGESKSVSVGKNLSESIGENASHNIAKNRSVTVADNHSLDVGKDRTENIGKKMTLTVGDDTKISIGKNLSIMVNEKTVINSSKELTLTCGSASIILKKNGNIQIKGKDINVKGSGKVQVKGSKISEN
;
A
#
# COMPACT_ATOMS: atom_id res chain seq x y z
N VAL A 1 21.50 35.06 47.62
CA VAL A 1 20.42 36.08 47.58
C VAL A 1 21.02 37.43 47.95
N GLN A 2 20.45 38.56 47.54
CA GLN A 2 20.79 39.84 48.17
C GLN A 2 19.56 40.37 48.89
N PHE A 3 19.68 40.59 50.19
CA PHE A 3 18.61 41.14 51.00
C PHE A 3 18.40 42.62 50.68
N HIS A 4 17.17 43.11 50.77
CA HIS A 4 16.86 44.51 50.46
C HIS A 4 17.57 45.53 51.38
N TRP A 5 17.94 45.12 52.59
CA TRP A 5 18.68 45.93 53.55
C TRP A 5 20.21 45.84 53.40
N ASP A 6 20.72 44.93 52.56
CA ASP A 6 22.16 44.83 52.30
C ASP A 6 22.61 45.90 51.29
N ARG A 7 23.30 46.91 51.84
CA ARG A 7 23.86 48.06 51.10
C ARG A 7 25.26 47.81 50.55
N ASN A 8 25.94 46.75 51.00
CA ASN A 8 27.34 46.47 50.66
C ASN A 8 27.46 45.40 49.57
N GLY A 9 26.45 44.55 49.39
CA GLY A 9 26.42 43.51 48.36
C GLY A 9 26.33 44.06 46.93
N ASN A 10 27.00 43.38 45.99
CA ASN A 10 27.12 43.78 44.59
C ASN A 10 26.14 43.04 43.64
N LYS A 11 25.13 42.36 44.17
CA LYS A 11 24.16 41.51 43.42
C LYS A 11 24.85 40.39 42.64
N ASP A 12 25.83 39.76 43.27
CA ASP A 12 26.69 38.72 42.72
C ASP A 12 26.65 37.42 43.57
N ASP A 13 27.51 36.47 43.21
CA ASP A 13 27.66 35.18 43.88
C ASP A 13 28.25 35.28 45.30
N LYS A 14 28.76 36.45 45.70
CA LYS A 14 29.32 36.72 47.03
C LYS A 14 28.35 37.45 47.96
N SER A 15 27.14 37.74 47.50
CA SER A 15 26.16 38.54 48.24
C SER A 15 25.54 37.81 49.45
N SER A 16 25.66 36.47 49.55
CA SER A 16 25.24 35.71 50.73
C SER A 16 25.97 34.37 50.84
N CYS A 17 25.75 33.66 51.95
CA CYS A 17 26.04 32.22 52.02
C CYS A 17 25.10 31.40 51.13
N TRP A 18 25.34 30.09 51.03
CA TRP A 18 24.40 29.14 50.43
C TRP A 18 23.18 28.94 51.33
N ILE A 19 21.99 29.04 50.74
CA ILE A 19 20.70 28.97 51.45
C ILE A 19 19.89 27.82 50.90
N ARG A 20 19.33 26.98 51.78
CA ARG A 20 18.45 25.88 51.38
C ARG A 20 17.11 26.41 50.86
N VAL A 21 16.48 25.66 49.94
CA VAL A 21 15.21 26.03 49.33
C VAL A 21 14.17 24.95 49.58
N SER A 22 13.06 25.33 50.20
CA SER A 22 11.89 24.48 50.37
C SER A 22 11.37 23.98 49.01
N GLN A 23 10.99 22.70 48.95
CA GLN A 23 10.44 22.05 47.76
C GLN A 23 9.03 21.55 48.04
N ALA A 24 8.22 21.38 46.98
CA ALA A 24 6.86 20.87 47.11
C ALA A 24 6.83 19.41 47.63
N TRP A 25 7.85 18.61 47.30
CA TRP A 25 8.00 17.23 47.76
C TRP A 25 9.48 16.84 47.78
N ALA A 26 10.03 16.32 48.89
CA ALA A 26 11.44 15.99 49.00
C ALA A 26 11.66 14.69 49.79
N GLY A 27 11.99 13.59 49.09
CA GLY A 27 12.36 12.30 49.65
C GLY A 27 13.83 11.94 49.37
N ALA A 28 14.27 10.80 49.90
CA ALA A 28 15.64 10.31 49.68
C ALA A 28 15.82 9.79 48.25
N GLY A 29 16.28 10.67 47.34
CA GLY A 29 16.53 10.35 45.92
C GLY A 29 15.33 10.52 44.99
N TRP A 30 14.24 11.12 45.45
CA TRP A 30 13.01 11.34 44.66
C TRP A 30 12.22 12.56 45.18
N GLY A 31 11.40 13.19 44.34
CA GLY A 31 10.59 14.35 44.71
C GLY A 31 10.47 15.40 43.60
N ALA A 32 10.06 16.62 43.97
CA ALA A 32 9.99 17.79 43.10
C ALA A 32 11.21 18.69 43.31
N MET A 33 11.72 19.29 42.23
CA MET A 33 12.87 20.19 42.28
C MET A 33 12.65 21.40 41.38
N PHE A 34 12.53 22.58 41.99
CA PHE A 34 12.48 23.86 41.30
C PHE A 34 13.50 24.81 41.93
N ILE A 35 14.55 25.13 41.17
CA ILE A 35 15.63 25.99 41.62
C ILE A 35 15.30 27.44 41.23
N PRO A 36 15.20 28.39 42.18
CA PRO A 36 15.04 29.80 41.85
C PRO A 36 16.18 30.29 40.96
N ARG A 37 15.85 31.06 39.92
CA ARG A 37 16.82 31.64 38.99
C ARG A 37 17.31 33.01 39.47
N ILE A 38 18.50 33.40 39.01
CA ILE A 38 19.04 34.74 39.26
C ILE A 38 18.03 35.78 38.79
N GLY A 39 17.75 36.76 39.65
CA GLY A 39 16.75 37.81 39.41
C GLY A 39 15.34 37.50 39.91
N GLN A 40 15.02 36.26 40.26
CA GLN A 40 13.72 35.93 40.86
C GLN A 40 13.64 36.33 42.33
N GLU A 41 12.45 36.70 42.78
CA GLU A 41 12.17 37.03 44.17
C GLU A 41 11.74 35.78 44.96
N VAL A 42 12.31 35.66 46.16
CA VAL A 42 12.09 34.53 47.06
C VAL A 42 11.74 35.02 48.46
N ILE A 43 10.90 34.26 49.16
CA ILE A 43 10.59 34.48 50.58
C ILE A 43 11.66 33.76 51.39
N VAL A 44 12.41 34.50 52.21
CA VAL A 44 13.41 33.95 53.12
C VAL A 44 12.85 34.00 54.54
N ASP A 45 12.83 32.84 55.19
CA ASP A 45 12.59 32.69 56.62
C ASP A 45 13.92 32.42 57.34
N PHE A 46 13.93 32.55 58.66
CA PHE A 46 15.11 32.36 59.49
C PHE A 46 14.81 31.31 60.55
N VAL A 47 15.59 30.21 60.55
CA VAL A 47 15.38 29.09 61.46
C VAL A 47 15.52 29.59 62.90
N GLU A 48 14.47 29.41 63.70
CA GLU A 48 14.38 29.93 65.09
C GLU A 48 14.52 31.46 65.18
N GLY A 49 14.26 32.19 64.09
CA GLY A 49 14.43 33.64 64.01
C GLY A 49 15.90 34.11 63.95
N ASN A 50 16.86 33.20 63.77
CA ASN A 50 18.29 33.55 63.72
C ASN A 50 18.69 34.07 62.33
N PRO A 51 19.14 35.34 62.18
CA PRO A 51 19.52 35.93 60.89
C PRO A 51 20.67 35.19 60.18
N ASP A 52 21.50 34.45 60.92
CA ASP A 52 22.62 33.67 60.37
C ASP A 52 22.18 32.30 59.82
N ARG A 53 20.89 31.94 59.96
CA ARG A 53 20.33 30.65 59.51
C ARG A 53 19.15 30.83 58.54
N PRO A 54 19.37 31.46 57.37
CA PRO A 54 18.30 31.66 56.40
C PRO A 54 17.85 30.34 55.74
N ILE A 55 16.59 30.31 55.31
CA ILE A 55 15.99 29.26 54.47
C ILE A 55 14.96 29.89 53.54
N VAL A 56 14.97 29.53 52.25
CA VAL A 56 13.95 29.98 51.30
C VAL A 56 12.69 29.13 51.46
N THR A 57 11.54 29.75 51.70
CA THR A 57 10.25 29.09 51.95
C THR A 57 9.22 29.30 50.84
N GLY A 58 9.41 30.30 49.97
CA GLY A 58 8.44 30.62 48.92
C GLY A 58 9.04 31.44 47.78
N ARG A 59 8.20 31.69 46.77
CA ARG A 59 8.49 32.53 45.61
C ARG A 59 7.28 33.39 45.31
N VAL A 60 7.49 34.58 44.78
CA VAL A 60 6.41 35.52 44.43
C VAL A 60 6.64 36.12 43.05
N TYR A 61 5.54 36.42 42.38
CA TYR A 61 5.53 37.30 41.21
C TYR A 61 5.47 38.76 41.66
N HIS A 62 6.03 39.66 40.86
CA HIS A 62 6.01 41.11 41.06
C HIS A 62 5.98 41.82 39.69
N GLY A 63 6.05 43.16 39.66
CA GLY A 63 5.84 43.94 38.42
C GLY A 63 6.76 43.59 37.23
N THR A 64 8.01 43.20 37.48
CA THR A 64 8.96 42.73 36.46
C THR A 64 8.98 41.22 36.27
N ASN A 65 8.78 40.42 37.32
CA ASN A 65 8.58 38.97 37.22
C ASN A 65 7.08 38.67 37.28
N THR A 66 6.39 38.83 36.14
CA THR A 66 4.93 38.70 36.07
C THR A 66 4.47 37.23 36.05
N PRO A 67 3.21 36.95 36.42
CA PRO A 67 2.64 35.62 36.25
C PRO A 67 2.67 35.15 34.78
N PRO A 68 2.70 33.84 34.50
CA PRO A 68 2.79 33.30 33.13
C PRO A 68 1.59 33.67 32.23
N TYR A 69 0.46 33.99 32.85
CA TYR A 69 -0.78 34.40 32.21
C TYR A 69 -1.31 35.69 32.82
N ALA A 70 -1.94 36.53 32.01
CA ALA A 70 -2.42 37.84 32.44
C ALA A 70 -3.60 37.70 33.42
N LEU A 71 -3.44 38.23 34.63
CA LEU A 71 -4.48 38.24 35.65
C LEU A 71 -5.14 39.63 35.76
N PRO A 72 -6.48 39.70 35.96
CA PRO A 72 -7.41 38.60 36.27
C PRO A 72 -8.07 37.94 35.04
N ALA A 73 -7.67 38.31 33.82
CA ALA A 73 -8.32 37.82 32.59
C ALA A 73 -8.26 36.29 32.45
N GLU A 74 -7.12 35.69 32.80
CA GLU A 74 -6.82 34.26 32.65
C GLU A 74 -6.91 33.49 33.98
N LYS A 75 -7.81 33.94 34.87
CA LYS A 75 -7.93 33.41 36.25
C LYS A 75 -8.34 31.93 36.35
N THR A 76 -8.80 31.32 35.26
CA THR A 76 -9.19 29.90 35.18
C THR A 76 -8.05 29.00 34.68
N LYS A 77 -6.88 29.56 34.36
CA LYS A 77 -5.70 28.80 33.95
C LYS A 77 -4.79 28.51 35.14
N SER A 78 -4.36 27.25 35.22
CA SER A 78 -3.30 26.78 36.12
C SER A 78 -2.17 26.18 35.30
N THR A 79 -0.91 26.49 35.60
CA THR A 79 0.22 26.03 34.78
C THR A 79 1.49 25.75 35.59
N ILE A 80 2.30 24.80 35.10
CA ILE A 80 3.72 24.71 35.39
C ILE A 80 4.45 24.98 34.07
N LYS A 81 5.03 26.18 33.97
CA LYS A 81 5.75 26.65 32.78
C LYS A 81 7.22 26.87 33.11
N SER A 82 8.09 26.21 32.35
CA SER A 82 9.54 26.43 32.41
C SER A 82 9.97 27.52 31.42
N ASP A 83 11.23 27.90 31.47
CA ASP A 83 11.85 28.77 30.48
C ASP A 83 13.23 28.19 30.12
N THR A 84 13.63 28.20 28.86
CA THR A 84 14.94 27.67 28.44
C THR A 84 16.06 28.48 29.13
N THR A 85 17.03 27.80 29.75
CA THR A 85 18.11 28.48 30.47
C THR A 85 19.30 28.82 29.55
N THR A 86 20.10 29.80 29.96
CA THR A 86 21.20 30.41 29.18
C THR A 86 20.72 31.04 27.86
N GLY A 87 20.03 32.19 27.97
CA GLY A 87 19.59 32.98 26.80
C GLY A 87 18.10 32.93 26.50
N GLY A 88 17.30 32.12 27.21
CA GLY A 88 15.84 32.09 27.05
C GLY A 88 15.38 31.48 25.72
N GLY A 89 14.22 31.91 25.24
CA GLY A 89 13.76 31.66 23.87
C GLY A 89 12.85 30.44 23.67
N GLY A 90 12.40 29.79 24.75
CA GLY A 90 11.48 28.65 24.68
C GLY A 90 10.98 28.19 26.05
N SER A 91 9.98 27.30 26.07
CA SER A 91 9.38 26.80 27.32
C SER A 91 8.86 25.38 27.19
N ASN A 92 8.94 24.59 28.26
CA ASN A 92 8.10 23.41 28.43
C ASN A 92 6.92 23.80 29.31
N GLU A 93 5.74 23.25 29.03
CA GLU A 93 4.52 23.64 29.75
C GLU A 93 3.55 22.47 29.91
N ILE A 94 2.99 22.37 31.11
CA ILE A 94 1.73 21.67 31.36
C ILE A 94 0.73 22.68 31.93
N ARG A 95 -0.39 22.86 31.23
CA ARG A 95 -1.45 23.80 31.60
C ARG A 95 -2.81 23.11 31.63
N PHE A 96 -3.62 23.53 32.59
CA PHE A 96 -5.03 23.19 32.74
C PHE A 96 -5.87 24.46 32.57
N GLU A 97 -6.89 24.40 31.74
CA GLU A 97 -7.94 25.42 31.60
C GLU A 97 -9.27 24.85 32.10
N ASP A 98 -9.86 25.52 33.11
CA ASP A 98 -11.10 25.09 33.77
C ASP A 98 -12.32 25.96 33.38
N LYS A 99 -12.20 26.78 32.33
CA LYS A 99 -13.33 27.54 31.79
C LYS A 99 -14.36 26.60 31.17
N LYS A 100 -15.57 26.59 31.74
CA LYS A 100 -16.70 25.78 31.27
C LYS A 100 -16.95 25.92 29.76
N GLY A 101 -16.95 24.80 29.04
CA GLY A 101 -17.14 24.73 27.58
C GLY A 101 -15.89 25.06 26.76
N GLY A 102 -14.76 25.29 27.41
CA GLY A 102 -13.45 25.54 26.80
C GLY A 102 -12.32 24.86 27.58
N GLU A 103 -12.64 23.78 28.27
CA GLU A 103 -11.71 23.01 29.08
C GLU A 103 -10.58 22.43 28.21
N GLU A 104 -9.35 22.49 28.70
CA GLU A 104 -8.18 22.04 27.94
C GLU A 104 -7.06 21.57 28.88
N ILE A 105 -6.40 20.50 28.47
CA ILE A 105 -5.05 20.16 28.96
C ILE A 105 -4.07 20.42 27.82
N PHE A 106 -3.12 21.34 28.05
CA PHE A 106 -2.08 21.68 27.08
C PHE A 106 -0.74 21.14 27.56
N ILE A 107 -0.09 20.33 26.73
CA ILE A 107 1.26 19.80 26.96
C ILE A 107 2.15 20.28 25.82
N HIS A 108 3.22 20.99 26.16
CA HIS A 108 4.19 21.52 25.20
C HIS A 108 5.61 21.12 25.58
N GLY A 109 6.29 20.46 24.64
CA GLY A 109 7.73 20.23 24.70
C GLY A 109 8.46 21.19 23.78
N GLN A 110 9.47 21.89 24.29
CA GLN A 110 10.27 22.83 23.48
C GLN A 110 11.13 22.12 22.42
N LYS A 111 11.48 20.86 22.66
CA LYS A 111 12.36 20.08 21.79
C LYS A 111 11.88 18.63 21.69
N ASP A 112 12.27 17.79 22.65
CA ASP A 112 12.00 16.35 22.63
C ASP A 112 10.91 16.02 23.67
N TRP A 113 9.96 15.16 23.30
CA TRP A 113 8.98 14.56 24.22
C TRP A 113 9.12 13.04 24.18
N THR A 114 9.47 12.43 25.31
CA THR A 114 9.59 10.97 25.44
C THR A 114 8.52 10.46 26.40
N ILE A 115 7.83 9.39 26.00
CA ILE A 115 6.85 8.68 26.81
C ILE A 115 7.32 7.24 26.94
N ALA A 116 7.58 6.77 28.16
CA ALA A 116 7.92 5.39 28.48
C ALA A 116 6.86 4.83 29.43
N ILE A 117 6.27 3.68 29.07
CA ILE A 117 5.21 3.01 29.82
C ILE A 117 5.61 1.54 29.91
N GLU A 118 5.85 1.04 31.12
CA GLU A 118 6.41 -0.30 31.36
C GLU A 118 5.38 -1.43 31.30
N ASN A 119 4.09 -1.10 31.20
CA ASN A 119 3.02 -2.09 31.10
C ASN A 119 2.02 -1.69 30.00
N ASP A 120 0.91 -1.04 30.36
CA ASP A 120 -0.19 -0.77 29.43
C ASP A 120 -0.48 0.72 29.28
N LYS A 121 -0.68 1.17 28.04
CA LYS A 121 -1.24 2.49 27.71
C LYS A 121 -2.66 2.31 27.19
N HIS A 122 -3.63 2.91 27.89
CA HIS A 122 -5.00 3.05 27.39
C HIS A 122 -5.26 4.51 26.98
N GLN A 123 -5.89 4.71 25.82
CA GLN A 123 -6.25 6.04 25.32
C GLN A 123 -7.64 5.96 24.69
N SER A 124 -8.54 6.86 25.09
CA SER A 124 -9.90 6.97 24.57
C SER A 124 -10.16 8.41 24.18
N ILE A 125 -10.60 8.62 22.95
CA ILE A 125 -10.96 9.94 22.40
C ILE A 125 -12.47 9.92 22.14
N GLY A 126 -13.21 10.83 22.78
CA GLY A 126 -14.68 10.85 22.68
C GLY A 126 -15.23 11.48 21.40
N HIS A 127 -14.39 12.18 20.64
CA HIS A 127 -14.73 12.83 19.38
C HIS A 127 -13.58 12.63 18.38
N ASP A 128 -12.86 13.68 17.99
CA ASP A 128 -11.84 13.62 16.94
C ASP A 128 -10.40 13.56 17.48
N GLU A 129 -9.53 12.84 16.78
CA GLU A 129 -8.08 12.89 16.93
C GLU A 129 -7.43 13.41 15.64
N THR A 130 -6.48 14.34 15.75
CA THR A 130 -5.65 14.78 14.63
C THR A 130 -4.17 14.63 14.98
N LEU A 131 -3.41 13.95 14.11
CA LEU A 131 -1.97 13.74 14.24
C LEU A 131 -1.24 14.30 13.03
N ASN A 132 -0.35 15.26 13.26
CA ASN A 132 0.54 15.81 12.23
C ASN A 132 2.00 15.52 12.58
N VAL A 133 2.74 14.92 11.65
CA VAL A 133 4.18 14.61 11.78
C VAL A 133 4.92 15.32 10.66
N GLY A 134 5.80 16.27 11.00
CA GLY A 134 6.47 17.12 10.02
C GLY A 134 7.63 16.46 9.26
N ASN A 135 8.09 15.29 9.71
CA ASN A 135 9.14 14.50 9.06
C ASN A 135 8.75 13.01 9.12
N ASP A 136 9.51 12.16 9.80
CA ASP A 136 9.32 10.71 9.76
C ASP A 136 8.49 10.15 10.93
N ARG A 137 7.69 9.11 10.65
CA ARG A 137 7.01 8.28 11.66
C ARG A 137 7.41 6.82 11.47
N THR A 138 7.90 6.19 12.54
CA THR A 138 8.12 4.74 12.59
C THR A 138 7.13 4.10 13.57
N LYS A 139 6.49 3.00 13.19
CA LYS A 139 5.60 2.20 14.03
C LYS A 139 6.05 0.75 13.99
N SER A 140 6.30 0.16 15.16
CA SER A 140 6.62 -1.27 15.31
C SER A 140 5.59 -1.92 16.23
N VAL A 141 5.00 -3.03 15.77
CA VAL A 141 4.06 -3.85 16.53
C VAL A 141 4.56 -5.27 16.46
N GLN A 142 4.87 -5.88 17.61
CA GLN A 142 5.56 -7.18 17.68
C GLN A 142 4.62 -8.38 17.50
N LYS A 143 3.32 -8.17 17.75
CA LYS A 143 2.29 -9.20 17.60
C LYS A 143 1.24 -8.70 16.62
N ASN A 144 0.06 -8.32 17.11
CA ASN A 144 -1.10 -8.05 16.27
C ASN A 144 -1.41 -6.56 16.23
N GLN A 145 -1.86 -6.09 15.07
CA GLN A 145 -2.51 -4.79 14.89
C GLN A 145 -3.86 -5.00 14.24
N ASP A 146 -4.91 -4.59 14.92
CA ASP A 146 -6.28 -4.57 14.40
C ASP A 146 -6.70 -3.13 14.11
N GLU A 147 -7.37 -2.91 12.98
CA GLU A 147 -7.86 -1.60 12.55
C GLU A 147 -9.26 -1.77 11.96
N THR A 148 -10.23 -0.99 12.45
CA THR A 148 -11.61 -0.98 11.93
C THR A 148 -11.97 0.44 11.56
N ILE A 149 -12.47 0.63 10.34
CA ILE A 149 -12.89 1.93 9.81
C ILE A 149 -14.37 1.79 9.41
N GLY A 150 -15.23 2.60 10.02
CA GLY A 150 -16.68 2.53 9.77
C GLY A 150 -17.12 3.12 8.43
N GLU A 151 -16.35 4.10 7.93
CA GLU A 151 -16.66 4.82 6.69
C GLU A 151 -15.49 4.68 5.70
N ASN A 152 -14.61 5.69 5.60
CA ASN A 152 -13.60 5.76 4.54
C ASN A 152 -12.16 5.68 5.08
N LYS A 153 -11.31 4.91 4.37
CA LYS A 153 -9.85 4.92 4.52
C LYS A 153 -9.21 5.39 3.22
N SER A 154 -8.39 6.44 3.29
CA SER A 154 -7.63 6.94 2.15
C SER A 154 -6.13 6.87 2.43
N ILE A 155 -5.36 6.42 1.45
CA ILE A 155 -3.90 6.32 1.52
C ILE A 155 -3.33 6.99 0.27
N SER A 156 -2.49 8.01 0.46
CA SER A 156 -1.75 8.67 -0.61
C SER A 156 -0.26 8.56 -0.34
N VAL A 157 0.49 7.99 -1.29
CA VAL A 157 1.93 7.76 -1.17
C VAL A 157 2.62 8.47 -2.33
N GLY A 158 3.46 9.47 -2.01
CA GLY A 158 4.11 10.30 -3.04
C GLY A 158 5.31 9.65 -3.75
N LYS A 159 5.81 8.52 -3.23
CA LYS A 159 6.92 7.74 -3.81
C LYS A 159 6.56 6.26 -3.85
N ASN A 160 7.15 5.45 -2.99
CA ASN A 160 7.04 3.99 -3.04
C ASN A 160 6.17 3.46 -1.89
N HIS A 161 5.29 2.51 -2.20
CA HIS A 161 4.63 1.63 -1.24
C HIS A 161 5.18 0.22 -1.43
N SER A 162 5.54 -0.45 -0.33
CA SER A 162 6.02 -1.83 -0.34
C SER A 162 5.31 -2.60 0.76
N GLU A 163 4.79 -3.77 0.41
CA GLU A 163 4.07 -4.65 1.32
C GLU A 163 4.62 -6.07 1.15
N SER A 164 4.91 -6.74 2.26
CA SER A 164 5.41 -8.12 2.28
C SER A 164 4.55 -8.93 3.25
N ILE A 165 3.98 -10.01 2.74
CA ILE A 165 3.01 -10.85 3.45
C ILE A 165 3.60 -12.26 3.48
N GLY A 166 3.89 -12.75 4.69
CA GLY A 166 4.57 -14.04 4.88
C GLY A 166 3.66 -15.26 4.66
N GLU A 167 2.35 -15.09 4.85
CA GLU A 167 1.35 -16.16 4.68
C GLU A 167 0.31 -15.76 3.63
N ASN A 168 -0.84 -15.22 4.06
CA ASN A 168 -2.00 -15.01 3.19
C ASN A 168 -2.42 -13.53 3.11
N MET A 169 -2.81 -13.10 1.92
CA MET A 169 -3.53 -11.84 1.68
C MET A 169 -4.95 -12.17 1.20
N SER A 170 -5.96 -11.57 1.81
CA SER A 170 -7.35 -11.67 1.35
C SER A 170 -7.92 -10.28 1.12
N VAL A 171 -8.46 -10.05 -0.08
CA VAL A 171 -9.08 -8.79 -0.47
C VAL A 171 -10.47 -9.09 -0.99
N THR A 172 -11.49 -8.50 -0.36
CA THR A 172 -12.89 -8.58 -0.81
C THR A 172 -13.39 -7.18 -1.10
N VAL A 173 -13.90 -6.97 -2.32
CA VAL A 173 -14.41 -5.68 -2.77
C VAL A 173 -15.87 -5.85 -3.15
N GLY A 174 -16.77 -5.12 -2.49
CA GLY A 174 -18.22 -5.28 -2.68
C GLY A 174 -18.79 -4.64 -3.95
N LYS A 175 -18.02 -3.75 -4.59
CA LYS A 175 -18.40 -3.08 -5.85
C LYS A 175 -17.24 -3.17 -6.85
N ASN A 176 -16.51 -2.08 -7.06
CA ASN A 176 -15.50 -1.98 -8.11
C ASN A 176 -14.09 -2.02 -7.53
N LEU A 177 -13.20 -2.72 -8.21
CA LEU A 177 -11.75 -2.67 -8.02
C LEU A 177 -11.13 -2.10 -9.30
N ASP A 178 -10.62 -0.87 -9.23
CA ASP A 178 -9.94 -0.22 -10.34
C ASP A 178 -8.43 -0.23 -10.08
N GLU A 179 -7.66 -0.81 -11.00
CA GLU A 179 -6.20 -0.88 -10.93
C GLU A 179 -5.59 -0.34 -12.22
N THR A 180 -4.69 0.64 -12.10
CA THR A 180 -4.01 1.26 -13.25
C THR A 180 -2.51 1.28 -12.99
N THR A 181 -1.73 0.86 -13.99
CA THR A 181 -0.26 0.84 -13.93
C THR A 181 0.32 1.62 -15.11
N GLY A 182 1.21 2.58 -14.84
CA GLY A 182 1.75 3.47 -15.87
C GLY A 182 2.82 2.84 -16.77
N GLU A 183 3.62 1.91 -16.24
CA GLU A 183 4.73 1.30 -16.98
C GLU A 183 4.58 -0.22 -17.12
N SER A 184 4.76 -0.96 -16.03
CA SER A 184 4.77 -2.43 -16.07
C SER A 184 4.09 -3.05 -14.85
N LYS A 185 3.31 -4.11 -15.11
CA LYS A 185 2.74 -5.00 -14.09
C LYS A 185 3.23 -6.42 -14.36
N SER A 186 3.83 -7.04 -13.34
CA SER A 186 4.28 -8.43 -13.39
C SER A 186 3.49 -9.25 -12.38
N VAL A 187 3.02 -10.42 -12.80
CA VAL A 187 2.30 -11.37 -11.95
C VAL A 187 2.97 -12.73 -12.10
N SER A 188 3.44 -13.28 -10.98
CA SER A 188 4.07 -14.60 -10.92
C SER A 188 3.31 -15.45 -9.91
N VAL A 189 2.89 -16.64 -10.34
CA VAL A 189 2.08 -17.56 -9.52
C VAL A 189 2.78 -18.92 -9.50
N GLY A 190 3.15 -19.40 -8.31
CA GLY A 190 3.94 -20.63 -8.16
C GLY A 190 3.14 -21.93 -8.30
N LYS A 191 1.81 -21.87 -8.18
CA LYS A 191 0.92 -23.02 -8.34
C LYS A 191 -0.21 -22.68 -9.32
N ASN A 192 -1.37 -22.32 -8.81
CA ASN A 192 -2.59 -22.16 -9.61
C ASN A 192 -3.04 -20.71 -9.65
N LEU A 193 -3.40 -20.23 -10.85
CA LEU A 193 -4.18 -19.02 -11.07
C LEU A 193 -5.56 -19.44 -11.58
N SER A 194 -6.62 -18.91 -10.96
CA SER A 194 -8.00 -19.15 -11.38
C SER A 194 -8.73 -17.82 -11.50
N GLU A 195 -9.32 -17.57 -12.67
CA GLU A 195 -10.09 -16.37 -12.96
C GLU A 195 -11.50 -16.79 -13.40
N SER A 196 -12.52 -16.18 -12.79
CA SER A 196 -13.91 -16.38 -13.15
C SER A 196 -14.53 -15.04 -13.47
N ILE A 197 -15.04 -14.89 -14.69
CA ILE A 197 -15.63 -13.65 -15.18
C ILE A 197 -17.10 -13.93 -15.50
N GLY A 198 -18.01 -13.25 -14.79
CA GLY A 198 -19.45 -13.46 -14.94
C GLY A 198 -20.03 -12.87 -16.23
N GLU A 199 -19.37 -11.87 -16.80
CA GLU A 199 -19.79 -11.20 -18.02
C GLU A 199 -18.67 -11.19 -19.07
N ASN A 200 -17.99 -10.05 -19.26
CA ASN A 200 -17.06 -9.84 -20.36
C ASN A 200 -15.62 -9.68 -19.87
N ALA A 201 -14.67 -10.24 -20.62
CA ALA A 201 -13.25 -9.93 -20.50
C ALA A 201 -12.70 -9.44 -21.84
N SER A 202 -12.01 -8.29 -21.82
CA SER A 202 -11.43 -7.67 -23.00
C SER A 202 -9.92 -7.52 -22.84
N HIS A 203 -9.16 -7.88 -23.88
CA HIS A 203 -7.71 -7.81 -23.90
C HIS A 203 -7.25 -7.06 -25.15
N ASN A 204 -6.77 -5.84 -24.98
CA ASN A 204 -6.23 -5.01 -26.06
C ASN A 204 -4.70 -5.04 -25.99
N ILE A 205 -4.07 -5.67 -26.98
CA ILE A 205 -2.61 -5.88 -26.99
C ILE A 205 -2.04 -5.18 -28.22
N ALA A 206 -1.35 -4.06 -28.00
CA ALA A 206 -0.86 -3.21 -29.08
C ALA A 206 0.35 -3.78 -29.84
N LYS A 207 1.15 -4.62 -29.18
CA LYS A 207 2.33 -5.25 -29.76
C LYS A 207 2.14 -6.76 -29.82
N ASN A 208 2.81 -7.50 -28.94
CA ASN A 208 2.90 -8.95 -29.04
C ASN A 208 2.21 -9.62 -27.85
N ARG A 209 1.55 -10.75 -28.13
CA ARG A 209 1.11 -11.73 -27.13
C ARG A 209 1.86 -13.04 -27.40
N SER A 210 2.53 -13.58 -26.39
CA SER A 210 3.11 -14.92 -26.43
C SER A 210 2.38 -15.80 -25.43
N VAL A 211 2.08 -17.03 -25.81
CA VAL A 211 1.45 -18.04 -24.94
C VAL A 211 2.24 -19.33 -25.12
N THR A 212 2.73 -19.88 -24.02
CA THR A 212 3.41 -21.16 -23.99
C THR A 212 2.70 -22.04 -22.97
N VAL A 213 2.27 -23.22 -23.41
CA VAL A 213 1.58 -24.20 -22.57
C VAL A 213 2.37 -25.50 -22.67
N ALA A 214 2.86 -26.00 -21.54
CA ALA A 214 3.73 -27.17 -21.50
C ALA A 214 2.96 -28.50 -21.63
N ASP A 215 1.70 -28.51 -21.17
CA ASP A 215 0.82 -29.66 -21.24
C ASP A 215 -0.42 -29.29 -22.08
N ASN A 216 -1.61 -29.26 -21.50
CA ASN A 216 -2.85 -29.13 -22.26
C ASN A 216 -3.35 -27.68 -22.36
N HIS A 217 -3.75 -27.26 -23.56
CA HIS A 217 -4.54 -26.06 -23.79
C HIS A 217 -5.91 -26.46 -24.34
N SER A 218 -6.94 -26.32 -23.52
CA SER A 218 -8.33 -26.55 -23.92
C SER A 218 -9.04 -25.23 -24.11
N LEU A 219 -9.81 -25.12 -25.19
CA LEU A 219 -10.65 -23.98 -25.48
C LEU A 219 -12.03 -24.47 -25.92
N ASP A 220 -13.04 -24.08 -25.16
CA ASP A 220 -14.44 -24.28 -25.49
C ASP A 220 -15.10 -22.93 -25.80
N VAL A 221 -15.88 -22.88 -26.88
CA VAL A 221 -16.56 -21.66 -27.35
C VAL A 221 -18.01 -22.01 -27.63
N GLY A 222 -18.93 -21.51 -26.80
CA GLY A 222 -20.35 -21.86 -26.88
C GLY A 222 -21.11 -21.23 -28.06
N LYS A 223 -20.54 -20.21 -28.70
CA LYS A 223 -21.11 -19.55 -29.90
C LYS A 223 -20.04 -19.48 -31.00
N ASP A 224 -19.61 -18.27 -31.35
CA ASP A 224 -18.74 -18.04 -32.50
C ASP A 224 -17.29 -17.79 -32.08
N ARG A 225 -16.34 -18.40 -32.80
CA ARG A 225 -14.93 -18.04 -32.79
C ARG A 225 -14.54 -17.48 -34.15
N THR A 226 -14.03 -16.26 -34.17
CA THR A 226 -13.52 -15.60 -35.37
C THR A 226 -12.03 -15.30 -35.22
N GLU A 227 -11.24 -15.67 -36.22
CA GLU A 227 -9.81 -15.37 -36.28
C GLU A 227 -9.48 -14.63 -37.57
N ASN A 228 -9.01 -13.39 -37.45
CA ASN A 228 -8.57 -12.58 -38.58
C ASN A 228 -7.05 -12.45 -38.55
N ILE A 229 -6.37 -13.09 -39.48
CA ILE A 229 -4.90 -13.06 -39.57
C ILE A 229 -4.47 -12.17 -40.73
N GLY A 230 -3.88 -11.01 -40.42
CA GLY A 230 -3.52 -10.01 -41.43
C GLY A 230 -2.31 -10.35 -42.30
N LYS A 231 -1.47 -11.32 -41.89
CA LYS A 231 -0.28 -11.73 -42.64
C LYS A 231 -0.22 -13.25 -42.84
N LYS A 232 0.29 -13.98 -41.85
CA LYS A 232 0.59 -15.41 -41.97
C LYS A 232 0.06 -16.18 -40.77
N MET A 233 -0.63 -17.28 -41.04
CA MET A 233 -0.91 -18.34 -40.07
C MET A 233 0.01 -19.54 -40.37
N THR A 234 0.60 -20.14 -39.34
CA THR A 234 1.32 -21.41 -39.44
C THR A 234 0.77 -22.35 -38.39
N LEU A 235 0.34 -23.54 -38.81
CA LEU A 235 -0.10 -24.61 -37.92
C LEU A 235 0.79 -25.83 -38.16
N THR A 236 1.53 -26.22 -37.13
CA THR A 236 2.35 -27.43 -37.13
C THR A 236 1.81 -28.32 -36.03
N VAL A 237 1.46 -29.56 -36.36
CA VAL A 237 0.97 -30.56 -35.41
C VAL A 237 1.88 -31.78 -35.50
N GLY A 238 2.36 -32.25 -34.34
CA GLY A 238 3.33 -33.35 -34.26
C GLY A 238 2.72 -34.73 -34.46
N ASP A 239 1.42 -34.87 -34.16
CA ASP A 239 0.65 -36.10 -34.31
C ASP A 239 -0.63 -35.79 -35.13
N ASP A 240 -1.82 -36.18 -34.66
CA ASP A 240 -3.04 -36.03 -35.42
C ASP A 240 -3.71 -34.64 -35.31
N THR A 241 -4.29 -34.20 -36.43
CA THR A 241 -5.28 -33.11 -36.46
C THR A 241 -6.62 -33.66 -36.95
N LYS A 242 -7.70 -33.43 -36.20
CA LYS A 242 -9.06 -33.78 -36.60
C LYS A 242 -9.91 -32.52 -36.74
N ILE A 243 -10.54 -32.36 -37.90
CA ILE A 243 -11.51 -31.29 -38.16
C ILE A 243 -12.86 -31.96 -38.40
N SER A 244 -13.84 -31.68 -37.54
CA SER A 244 -15.22 -32.17 -37.68
C SER A 244 -16.16 -30.97 -37.80
N ILE A 245 -16.96 -30.95 -38.86
CA ILE A 245 -17.81 -29.82 -39.22
C ILE A 245 -19.22 -30.35 -39.42
N GLY A 246 -20.18 -29.82 -38.65
CA GLY A 246 -21.56 -30.28 -38.68
C GLY A 246 -22.38 -29.79 -39.87
N LYS A 247 -21.94 -28.72 -40.54
CA LYS A 247 -22.58 -28.17 -41.74
C LYS A 247 -21.59 -28.11 -42.90
N ASN A 248 -21.14 -26.91 -43.26
CA ASN A 248 -20.35 -26.69 -44.47
C ASN A 248 -18.91 -26.31 -44.13
N LEU A 249 -17.96 -26.91 -44.86
CA LEU A 249 -16.58 -26.42 -44.96
C LEU A 249 -16.42 -25.70 -46.29
N SER A 250 -15.93 -24.46 -46.26
CA SER A 250 -15.55 -23.70 -47.46
C SER A 250 -14.06 -23.35 -47.38
N ILE A 251 -13.31 -23.71 -48.41
CA ILE A 251 -11.90 -23.37 -48.55
C ILE A 251 -11.75 -22.59 -49.85
N MET A 252 -11.47 -21.30 -49.74
CA MET A 252 -11.21 -20.42 -50.88
C MET A 252 -9.74 -20.02 -50.87
N VAL A 253 -9.05 -20.27 -51.98
CA VAL A 253 -7.64 -19.96 -52.15
C VAL A 253 -7.46 -19.28 -53.50
N ASN A 254 -6.89 -18.07 -53.49
CA ASN A 254 -6.77 -17.24 -54.70
C ASN A 254 -5.63 -17.69 -55.62
N GLU A 255 -4.53 -18.20 -55.07
CA GLU A 255 -3.34 -18.56 -55.85
C GLU A 255 -3.18 -20.07 -55.99
N LYS A 256 -2.80 -20.76 -54.91
CA LYS A 256 -2.42 -22.18 -54.98
C LYS A 256 -2.82 -22.94 -53.74
N THR A 257 -3.50 -24.06 -53.96
CA THR A 257 -3.71 -25.10 -52.95
C THR A 257 -2.73 -26.24 -53.18
N VAL A 258 -2.06 -26.69 -52.11
CA VAL A 258 -1.18 -27.87 -52.13
C VAL A 258 -1.58 -28.80 -51.00
N ILE A 259 -1.94 -30.05 -51.36
CA ILE A 259 -2.23 -31.12 -50.40
C ILE A 259 -1.21 -32.23 -50.67
N ASN A 260 -0.28 -32.41 -49.75
CA ASN A 260 0.76 -33.43 -49.84
C ASN A 260 0.48 -34.54 -48.83
N SER A 261 0.47 -35.79 -49.31
CA SER A 261 0.48 -36.97 -48.44
C SER A 261 1.63 -37.89 -48.84
N SER A 262 2.37 -38.38 -47.86
CA SER A 262 3.53 -39.26 -48.08
C SER A 262 3.15 -40.72 -48.35
N LYS A 263 1.92 -41.12 -47.99
CA LYS A 263 1.42 -42.49 -48.12
C LYS A 263 0.17 -42.57 -48.99
N GLU A 264 -0.91 -41.90 -48.58
CA GLU A 264 -2.21 -41.98 -49.21
C GLU A 264 -3.00 -40.68 -49.01
N LEU A 265 -3.68 -40.21 -50.05
CA LEU A 265 -4.69 -39.15 -49.98
C LEU A 265 -6.04 -39.74 -50.38
N THR A 266 -7.03 -39.66 -49.49
CA THR A 266 -8.37 -40.22 -49.68
C THR A 266 -9.43 -39.13 -49.57
N LEU A 267 -10.24 -39.01 -50.62
CA LEU A 267 -11.42 -38.17 -50.67
C LEU A 267 -12.64 -39.10 -50.73
N THR A 268 -13.61 -38.93 -49.84
CA THR A 268 -14.78 -39.83 -49.76
C THR A 268 -16.07 -39.02 -49.60
N CYS A 269 -17.11 -39.44 -50.30
CA CYS A 269 -18.48 -38.91 -50.18
C CYS A 269 -19.46 -40.08 -50.27
N GLY A 270 -20.02 -40.50 -49.13
CA GLY A 270 -20.84 -41.71 -49.07
C GLY A 270 -20.06 -42.93 -49.59
N SER A 271 -20.59 -43.61 -50.60
CA SER A 271 -19.94 -44.76 -51.26
C SER A 271 -18.97 -44.38 -52.39
N ALA A 272 -18.85 -43.10 -52.76
CA ALA A 272 -17.93 -42.62 -53.79
C ALA A 272 -16.57 -42.23 -53.18
N SER A 273 -15.48 -42.50 -53.89
CA SER A 273 -14.13 -42.20 -53.40
C SER A 273 -13.11 -41.92 -54.50
N ILE A 274 -12.14 -41.06 -54.19
CA ILE A 274 -10.89 -40.88 -54.94
C ILE A 274 -9.72 -41.16 -54.00
N ILE A 275 -8.83 -42.08 -54.36
CA ILE A 275 -7.68 -42.48 -53.55
C ILE A 275 -6.41 -42.36 -54.39
N LEU A 276 -5.43 -41.58 -53.91
CA LEU A 276 -4.09 -41.45 -54.49
C LEU A 276 -3.09 -42.13 -53.56
N LYS A 277 -2.25 -43.03 -54.08
CA LYS A 277 -1.26 -43.77 -53.29
C LYS A 277 0.17 -43.40 -53.68
N LYS A 278 1.11 -43.56 -52.76
CA LYS A 278 2.55 -43.30 -52.96
C LYS A 278 3.16 -43.97 -54.20
N ASN A 279 2.67 -45.14 -54.57
CA ASN A 279 3.15 -45.89 -55.75
C ASN A 279 2.62 -45.34 -57.09
N GLY A 280 1.90 -44.21 -57.09
CA GLY A 280 1.33 -43.59 -58.28
C GLY A 280 -0.05 -44.12 -58.68
N ASN A 281 -0.60 -45.11 -57.96
CA ASN A 281 -1.94 -45.62 -58.25
C ASN A 281 -3.01 -44.58 -57.88
N ILE A 282 -3.96 -44.35 -58.80
CA ILE A 282 -5.12 -43.49 -58.63
C ILE A 282 -6.37 -44.34 -58.81
N GLN A 283 -7.21 -44.43 -57.78
CA GLN A 283 -8.47 -45.17 -57.81
C GLN A 283 -9.65 -44.20 -57.72
N ILE A 284 -10.53 -44.25 -58.71
CA ILE A 284 -11.79 -43.49 -58.75
C ILE A 284 -12.93 -44.50 -58.71
N LYS A 285 -13.79 -44.42 -57.70
CA LYS A 285 -14.95 -45.32 -57.51
C LYS A 285 -16.23 -44.52 -57.32
N GLY A 286 -17.29 -44.98 -57.97
CA GLY A 286 -18.65 -44.45 -57.84
C GLY A 286 -19.65 -45.38 -58.53
N LYS A 287 -20.95 -45.22 -58.23
CA LYS A 287 -22.03 -45.95 -58.93
C LYS A 287 -22.05 -45.60 -60.42
N ASP A 288 -22.00 -44.31 -60.71
CA ASP A 288 -21.90 -43.74 -62.06
C ASP A 288 -20.70 -42.78 -62.09
N ILE A 289 -19.83 -42.94 -63.09
CA ILE A 289 -18.71 -42.02 -63.34
C ILE A 289 -18.97 -41.28 -64.65
N ASN A 290 -19.48 -40.06 -64.57
CA ASN A 290 -19.78 -39.22 -65.73
C ASN A 290 -18.59 -38.30 -66.04
N VAL A 291 -17.93 -38.52 -67.18
CA VAL A 291 -16.83 -37.65 -67.67
C VAL A 291 -17.34 -36.84 -68.85
N LYS A 292 -17.54 -35.53 -68.66
CA LYS A 292 -17.96 -34.58 -69.71
C LYS A 292 -16.88 -33.52 -69.90
N GLY A 293 -16.31 -33.44 -71.09
CA GLY A 293 -15.40 -32.36 -71.48
C GLY A 293 -16.09 -31.36 -72.38
N SER A 294 -15.79 -30.06 -72.22
CA SER A 294 -16.14 -29.04 -73.23
C SER A 294 -15.19 -29.06 -74.44
N GLY A 295 -14.02 -29.70 -74.29
CA GLY A 295 -13.06 -29.99 -75.35
C GLY A 295 -12.81 -31.50 -75.52
N LYS A 296 -11.61 -31.88 -75.98
CA LYS A 296 -11.24 -33.30 -76.19
C LYS A 296 -10.93 -34.01 -74.87
N VAL A 297 -11.66 -35.08 -74.58
CA VAL A 297 -11.31 -36.05 -73.51
C VAL A 297 -10.32 -37.08 -74.10
N GLN A 298 -9.20 -37.34 -73.43
CA GLN A 298 -8.23 -38.37 -73.82
C GLN A 298 -7.96 -39.30 -72.65
N VAL A 299 -8.20 -40.60 -72.84
CA VAL A 299 -7.80 -41.67 -71.91
C VAL A 299 -6.76 -42.51 -72.64
N LYS A 300 -5.57 -42.63 -72.06
CA LYS A 300 -4.45 -43.40 -72.63
C LYS A 300 -3.88 -44.30 -71.55
N GLY A 301 -3.65 -45.56 -71.89
CA GLY A 301 -3.00 -46.55 -71.04
C GLY A 301 -2.44 -47.67 -71.89
N SER A 302 -1.46 -48.42 -71.36
CA SER A 302 -0.93 -49.62 -72.03
C SER A 302 -2.00 -50.69 -72.26
N LYS A 303 -3.08 -50.68 -71.45
CA LYS A 303 -4.29 -51.49 -71.62
C LYS A 303 -5.49 -50.74 -71.06
N ILE A 304 -6.54 -50.59 -71.86
CA ILE A 304 -7.87 -50.13 -71.43
C ILE A 304 -8.79 -51.34 -71.56
N SER A 305 -9.50 -51.68 -70.49
CA SER A 305 -10.42 -52.81 -70.46
C SER A 305 -11.82 -52.27 -70.22
N GLU A 306 -12.70 -52.59 -71.15
CA GLU A 306 -14.13 -52.27 -71.11
C GLU A 306 -14.85 -53.61 -70.93
N ASN A 307 -15.79 -53.66 -69.98
CA ASN A 307 -16.66 -54.82 -69.74
C ASN A 307 -18.10 -54.41 -70.02
#